data_AF-A0A849CCG5-F1
#
_entry.id   AF-A0A849CCG5-F1
#
_cell.length_a   1.000
_cell.length_b   1.000
_cell.length_c   1.000
_cell.angle_alpha   90.00
_cell.angle_beta   90.00
_cell.angle_gamma   90.00
#
_symmetry.space_group_name_H-M   'P 1'
#
loop_
_entity.id
_entity.type
_entity.pdbx_description
1 polymer ?
#
loop_
_entity_poly.entity_id
_entity_poly.type
_entity_poly.pdbx_seq_one_letter_code
_entity_poly.pdbx_strand_id
1 'polypeptide(L)'
;MTMLPAKDRLLAACRGEIRDNHPLLRWACELSEIHHRLLAAAESTHGDIDQHRATLIHAIDSWVAQQVPSPSGGARLHTETLGAVINRLAEFNALAFAALANPCDSEPFIAWERLAELAVGYEDLIDEVSSGRRRLPCAS
;
A
#
# COMPACT_ATOMS: atom_id res chain seq x y z
N MET A 1 -11.58 16.38 7.83
CA MET A 1 -11.00 15.02 7.99
C MET A 1 -11.08 14.34 6.64
N THR A 2 -9.94 14.02 6.03
CA THR A 2 -9.90 13.24 4.79
C THR A 2 -9.99 11.77 5.16
N MET A 3 -11.07 11.11 4.74
CA MET A 3 -11.29 9.69 5.03
C MET A 3 -10.29 8.82 4.25
N LEU A 4 -9.91 7.67 4.81
CA LEU A 4 -9.08 6.69 4.11
C LEU A 4 -9.78 6.27 2.80
N PRO A 5 -9.07 6.22 1.67
CA PRO A 5 -9.67 5.86 0.38
C PRO A 5 -10.02 4.36 0.35
N ALA A 6 -11.13 4.00 -0.29
CA ALA A 6 -11.46 2.61 -0.56
C ALA A 6 -10.43 1.94 -1.49
N LYS A 7 -10.33 0.61 -1.43
CA LYS A 7 -9.36 -0.20 -2.18
C LYS A 7 -9.37 0.09 -3.68
N ASP A 8 -10.54 0.29 -4.28
CA ASP A 8 -10.66 0.50 -5.72
C ASP A 8 -9.96 1.78 -6.16
N ARG A 9 -10.01 2.81 -5.30
CA ARG A 9 -9.32 4.08 -5.54
C ARG A 9 -7.82 3.95 -5.35
N LEU A 10 -7.39 3.18 -4.35
CA LEU A 10 -5.98 2.91 -4.10
C LEU A 10 -5.37 2.10 -5.26
N LEU A 11 -6.05 1.05 -5.71
CA LEU A 11 -5.64 0.24 -6.86
C LEU A 11 -5.62 1.06 -8.15
N ALA A 12 -6.60 1.96 -8.36
CA ALA A 12 -6.57 2.91 -9.48
C ALA A 12 -5.34 3.82 -9.41
N ALA A 13 -5.01 4.34 -8.22
CA ALA A 13 -3.83 5.16 -8.04
C ALA A 13 -2.52 4.38 -8.29
N CYS A 14 -2.43 3.11 -7.88
CA CYS A 14 -1.29 2.24 -8.24
C CYS A 14 -1.13 2.05 -9.76
N ARG A 15 -2.20 2.23 -10.55
CA ARG A 15 -2.16 2.24 -12.02
C ARG A 15 -1.88 3.61 -12.63
N GLY A 16 -1.59 4.63 -11.81
CA GLY A 16 -1.40 6.01 -12.24
C GLY A 16 -2.71 6.80 -12.43
N GLU A 17 -3.87 6.22 -12.10
CA GLU A 17 -5.16 6.89 -12.24
C GLU A 17 -5.51 7.71 -10.98
N ILE A 18 -4.91 8.89 -10.84
CA ILE A 18 -5.20 9.81 -9.74
C ILE A 18 -6.27 10.83 -10.17
N ARG A 19 -7.46 10.78 -9.54
CA ARG A 19 -8.59 11.66 -9.87
C ARG A 19 -8.74 12.86 -8.94
N ASP A 20 -8.13 12.83 -7.76
CA ASP A 20 -8.17 13.93 -6.79
C ASP A 20 -6.84 14.10 -6.04
N ASN A 21 -6.77 15.11 -5.17
CA ASN A 21 -5.54 15.47 -4.48
C ASN A 21 -5.31 14.70 -3.17
N HIS A 22 -5.83 13.48 -3.04
CA HIS A 22 -5.69 12.72 -1.80
C HIS A 22 -4.23 12.23 -1.62
N PRO A 23 -3.55 12.56 -0.51
CA PRO A 23 -2.12 12.28 -0.34
C PRO A 23 -1.80 10.77 -0.39
N LEU A 24 -2.63 9.91 0.24
CA LEU A 24 -2.45 8.45 0.13
C LEU A 24 -2.46 7.93 -1.31
N LEU A 25 -3.26 8.52 -2.20
CA LEU A 25 -3.32 8.06 -3.59
C LEU A 25 -2.04 8.43 -4.34
N ARG A 26 -1.48 9.62 -4.06
CA ARG A 26 -0.18 10.02 -4.60
C ARG A 26 0.94 9.10 -4.13
N TRP A 27 1.02 8.83 -2.83
CA TRP A 27 2.04 7.92 -2.30
C TRP A 27 1.87 6.49 -2.80
N ALA A 28 0.64 5.99 -2.97
CA ALA A 28 0.39 4.67 -3.55
C ALA A 28 0.86 4.58 -5.01
N CYS A 29 0.59 5.61 -5.82
CA CYS A 29 1.12 5.73 -7.19
C CYS A 29 2.66 5.71 -7.19
N GLU A 30 3.28 6.53 -6.34
CA GLU A 30 4.73 6.64 -6.25
C GLU A 30 5.39 5.34 -5.75
N LEU A 31 4.78 4.65 -4.79
CA LEU A 31 5.20 3.31 -4.37
C LEU A 31 5.10 2.30 -5.52
N SER A 32 4.07 2.39 -6.36
CA SER A 32 3.96 1.51 -7.51
C SER A 32 5.06 1.80 -8.54
N GLU A 33 5.37 3.06 -8.80
CA GLU A 33 6.50 3.47 -9.65
C GLU A 33 7.85 2.99 -9.11
N ILE A 34 8.05 3.01 -7.79
CA ILE A 34 9.20 2.40 -7.11
C ILE A 34 9.29 0.91 -7.45
N HIS A 35 8.20 0.16 -7.28
CA HIS A 35 8.20 -1.29 -7.56
C HIS A 35 8.43 -1.60 -9.03
N HIS A 36 7.86 -0.82 -9.95
CA HIS A 36 8.17 -0.94 -11.37
C HIS A 36 9.66 -0.71 -11.68
N ARG A 37 10.29 0.27 -11.02
CA ARG A 37 11.74 0.49 -11.14
C ARG A 37 12.54 -0.67 -10.56
N LEU A 38 12.17 -1.19 -9.39
CA LEU A 38 12.85 -2.34 -8.78
C LEU A 38 12.78 -3.60 -9.66
N LEU A 39 11.65 -3.82 -10.35
CA LEU A 39 11.51 -4.94 -11.29
C LEU A 39 12.39 -4.79 -12.54
N ALA A 40 12.73 -3.56 -12.93
CA ALA A 40 13.54 -3.28 -14.12
C ALA A 40 15.03 -3.01 -13.82
N ALA A 41 15.37 -2.74 -12.56
CA ALA A 41 16.69 -2.29 -12.14
C ALA A 41 17.65 -3.45 -11.85
N ALA A 42 18.94 -3.18 -11.94
CA ALA A 42 19.97 -4.10 -11.43
C ALA A 42 20.10 -3.94 -9.91
N GLU A 43 20.33 -5.05 -9.20
CA GLU A 43 20.40 -5.10 -7.72
C GLU A 43 21.31 -4.01 -7.10
N SER A 44 22.42 -3.67 -7.77
CA SER A 44 23.36 -2.61 -7.33
C SER A 44 22.76 -1.21 -7.19
N THR A 45 21.57 -0.96 -7.75
CA THR A 45 20.87 0.34 -7.72
C THR A 45 19.71 0.38 -6.73
N HIS A 46 19.44 -0.73 -6.01
CA HIS A 46 18.29 -0.82 -5.12
C HIS A 46 18.42 0.03 -3.85
N GLY A 47 19.63 0.33 -3.37
CA GLY A 47 19.84 1.04 -2.10
C GLY A 47 19.11 2.39 -2.01
N ASP A 48 19.27 3.25 -3.01
CA ASP A 48 18.61 4.56 -3.05
C ASP A 48 17.09 4.43 -3.22
N ILE A 49 16.65 3.43 -4.00
CA ILE A 49 15.23 3.16 -4.26
C ILE A 49 14.53 2.64 -3.00
N ASP A 50 15.17 1.74 -2.26
CA ASP A 50 14.70 1.18 -0.99
C ASP A 50 14.60 2.26 0.09
N GLN A 51 15.57 3.18 0.15
CA GLN A 51 15.54 4.30 1.10
C GLN A 51 14.37 5.25 0.81
N HIS A 52 14.11 5.54 -0.46
CA HIS A 52 12.96 6.35 -0.86
C HIS A 52 11.63 5.64 -0.53
N ARG A 53 11.55 4.33 -0.80
CA ARG A 53 10.39 3.50 -0.44
C ARG A 53 10.10 3.55 1.07
N ALA A 54 11.12 3.39 1.90
CA ALA A 54 10.99 3.46 3.37
C ALA A 54 10.49 4.84 3.82
N THR A 55 10.96 5.90 3.18
CA THR A 55 10.53 7.28 3.47
C THR A 55 9.04 7.48 3.17
N LEU A 56 8.55 6.95 2.04
CA LEU A 56 7.12 7.00 1.69
C LEU A 56 6.25 6.20 2.66
N ILE A 57 6.69 5.01 3.05
CA ILE A 57 5.99 4.17 4.05
C ILE A 57 5.84 4.94 5.36
N HIS A 58 6.92 5.55 5.85
CA HIS A 58 6.89 6.34 7.07
C HIS A 58 6.00 7.60 6.95
N ALA A 59 6.00 8.27 5.79
CA ALA A 59 5.13 9.41 5.52
C ALA A 59 3.64 9.02 5.55
N ILE A 60 3.30 7.87 4.96
CA ILE A 60 1.95 7.30 5.03
C ILE A 60 1.57 7.05 6.49
N ASP A 61 2.39 6.34 7.25
CA ASP A 61 2.06 5.99 8.63
C ASP A 61 1.89 7.22 9.52
N SER A 62 2.76 8.22 9.35
CA SER A 62 2.67 9.51 10.04
C SER A 62 1.40 10.27 9.70
N TRP A 63 0.98 10.24 8.44
CA TRP A 63 -0.27 10.88 8.01
C TRP A 63 -1.49 10.14 8.56
N VAL A 64 -1.49 8.80 8.52
CA VAL A 64 -2.58 7.95 9.02
C VAL A 64 -2.78 8.17 10.52
N ALA A 65 -1.69 8.23 11.29
CA ALA A 65 -1.74 8.51 12.72
C ALA A 65 -2.41 9.86 13.07
N GLN A 66 -2.39 10.83 12.14
CA GLN A 66 -3.05 12.13 12.30
C GLN A 66 -4.51 12.13 11.83
N GLN A 67 -4.92 11.20 10.97
CA GLN A 67 -6.30 11.14 10.46
C GLN A 67 -7.21 10.22 11.26
N VAL A 68 -6.65 9.15 11.82
CA VAL A 68 -7.43 8.10 12.49
C VAL A 68 -7.78 8.53 13.93
N PRO A 69 -9.00 8.26 14.41
CA PRO A 69 -9.37 8.52 15.81
C PRO A 69 -8.45 7.80 16.79
N SER A 70 -8.29 8.37 17.99
CA SER A 70 -7.60 7.66 19.08
C SER A 70 -8.26 6.30 19.32
N PRO A 71 -7.50 5.20 19.32
CA PRO A 71 -8.08 3.87 19.48
C PRO A 71 -8.83 3.74 20.81
N SER A 72 -9.93 2.98 20.80
CA SER A 72 -10.60 2.61 22.04
C SER A 72 -9.65 1.79 22.93
N GLY A 73 -9.78 1.91 24.27
CA GLY A 73 -8.86 1.28 25.23
C GLY A 73 -8.75 -0.25 25.14
N GLY A 74 -9.66 -0.92 24.42
CA GLY A 74 -9.65 -2.36 24.15
C GLY A 74 -9.35 -2.75 22.70
N ALA A 75 -9.01 -1.80 21.83
CA ALA A 75 -8.77 -2.07 20.41
C ALA A 75 -7.58 -3.03 20.22
N ARG A 76 -7.79 -4.08 19.41
CA ARG A 76 -6.74 -5.05 19.09
C ARG A 76 -5.65 -4.39 18.24
N LEU A 77 -4.39 -4.69 18.53
CA LEU A 77 -3.25 -4.24 17.74
C LEU A 77 -3.21 -5.03 16.42
N HIS A 78 -3.15 -4.32 15.30
CA HIS A 78 -2.83 -4.94 14.01
C HIS A 78 -1.35 -5.33 13.96
N THR A 79 -1.00 -6.30 13.10
CA THR A 79 0.36 -6.83 13.02
C THR A 79 1.30 -5.92 12.23
N GLU A 80 0.75 -5.06 11.37
CA GLU A 80 1.51 -4.24 10.43
C GLU A 80 1.00 -2.79 10.45
N THR A 81 1.83 -1.85 9.97
CA THR A 81 1.40 -0.47 9.75
C THR A 81 0.59 -0.35 8.46
N LEU A 82 -0.19 0.73 8.30
CA LEU A 82 -0.98 0.91 7.07
C LEU A 82 -0.08 1.20 5.86
N GLY A 83 1.03 1.89 6.06
CA GLY A 83 2.06 2.11 5.06
C GLY A 83 2.68 0.81 4.55
N ALA A 84 2.94 -0.16 5.45
CA ALA A 84 3.42 -1.48 5.05
C ALA A 84 2.38 -2.25 4.20
N VAL A 85 1.10 -2.18 4.57
CA VAL A 85 0.00 -2.78 3.79
C VAL A 85 -0.10 -2.14 2.41
N ILE A 86 -0.08 -0.81 2.32
CA ILE A 86 -0.16 -0.06 1.05
C ILE A 86 1.08 -0.34 0.17
N ASN A 87 2.26 -0.45 0.77
CA ASN A 87 3.47 -0.83 0.04
C ASN A 87 3.35 -2.20 -0.64
N ARG A 88 2.83 -3.22 0.07
CA ARG A 88 2.61 -4.55 -0.52
C ARG A 88 1.51 -4.55 -1.57
N LEU A 89 0.47 -3.72 -1.42
CA LEU A 89 -0.53 -3.53 -2.48
C LEU A 89 0.11 -2.97 -3.76
N ALA A 90 0.98 -1.98 -3.63
CA ALA A 90 1.72 -1.42 -4.76
C ALA A 90 2.69 -2.44 -5.39
N GLU A 91 3.34 -3.27 -4.56
CA GLU A 91 4.22 -4.36 -5.00
C GLU A 91 3.48 -5.41 -5.82
N PHE A 92 2.41 -5.99 -5.27
CA PHE A 92 1.64 -7.02 -5.97
C PHE A 92 0.92 -6.45 -7.19
N ASN A 93 0.51 -5.17 -7.18
CA ASN A 93 0.01 -4.51 -8.37
C ASN A 93 1.10 -4.45 -9.47
N ALA A 94 2.31 -3.99 -9.14
CA ALA A 94 3.41 -3.95 -10.11
C ALA A 94 3.76 -5.35 -10.66
N LEU A 95 3.83 -6.36 -9.79
CA LEU A 95 4.08 -7.76 -10.19
C LEU A 95 2.98 -8.31 -11.10
N ALA A 96 1.70 -8.15 -10.71
CA ALA A 96 0.56 -8.67 -11.46
C ALA A 96 0.48 -8.05 -12.87
N PHE A 97 0.79 -6.76 -13.02
CA PHE A 97 0.81 -6.08 -14.31
C PHE A 97 2.07 -6.39 -15.13
N ALA A 98 3.24 -6.51 -14.50
CA ALA A 98 4.46 -6.94 -15.19
C ALA A 98 4.30 -8.34 -15.79
N ALA A 99 3.60 -9.23 -15.08
CA ALA A 99 3.33 -10.59 -15.52
C ALA A 99 2.41 -10.67 -16.76
N LEU A 100 1.57 -9.64 -17.02
CA LEU A 100 0.80 -9.55 -18.28
C LEU A 100 1.70 -9.29 -19.50
N ALA A 101 2.83 -8.61 -19.31
CA ALA A 101 3.77 -8.32 -20.38
C ALA A 101 4.62 -9.54 -20.77
N ASN A 102 4.76 -10.53 -19.88
CA ASN A 102 5.49 -11.77 -20.13
C ASN A 102 4.77 -13.00 -19.53
N PRO A 103 3.75 -13.54 -20.22
CA PRO A 103 2.84 -14.54 -19.68
C PRO A 103 3.40 -15.98 -19.62
N CYS A 104 4.71 -16.19 -19.85
CA CYS A 104 5.30 -17.53 -19.92
C CYS A 104 5.51 -18.19 -18.55
N ASP A 105 5.38 -17.44 -17.45
CA ASP A 105 5.58 -17.92 -16.09
C ASP A 105 4.23 -18.23 -15.40
N SER A 106 4.24 -19.17 -14.44
CA SER A 106 3.09 -19.48 -13.57
C SER A 106 2.88 -18.46 -12.43
N GLU A 107 3.84 -17.56 -12.24
CA GLU A 107 3.85 -16.46 -11.27
C GLU A 107 2.70 -15.40 -11.40
N PRO A 108 2.11 -15.10 -12.58
CA PRO A 108 1.06 -14.10 -12.71
C PRO A 108 -0.16 -14.39 -11.82
N PHE A 109 -0.59 -15.66 -11.76
CA PHE A 109 -1.79 -16.04 -11.01
C PHE A 109 -1.62 -15.78 -9.51
N ILE A 110 -0.44 -16.10 -8.95
CA ILE A 110 -0.12 -15.88 -7.54
C ILE A 110 -0.13 -14.38 -7.22
N ALA A 111 0.47 -13.54 -8.07
CA ALA A 111 0.46 -12.09 -7.86
C ALA A 111 -0.96 -11.50 -7.88
N TRP A 112 -1.81 -11.94 -8.81
CA TRP A 112 -3.21 -11.52 -8.86
C TRP A 112 -4.02 -11.99 -7.64
N GLU A 113 -3.82 -13.23 -7.19
CA GLU A 113 -4.48 -13.78 -6.00
C GLU A 113 -4.07 -12.99 -4.75
N ARG A 114 -2.77 -12.77 -4.55
CA ARG A 114 -2.25 -11.98 -3.42
C ARG A 114 -2.73 -10.54 -3.44
N LEU A 115 -2.79 -9.92 -4.61
CA LEU A 115 -3.34 -8.57 -4.75
C LEU A 115 -4.81 -8.52 -4.33
N ALA A 116 -5.62 -9.50 -4.76
CA ALA A 116 -7.04 -9.56 -4.42
C ALA A 116 -7.27 -9.78 -2.92
N GLU A 117 -6.56 -10.74 -2.31
CA GLU A 117 -6.62 -11.01 -0.86
C GLU A 117 -6.25 -9.75 -0.06
N LEU A 118 -5.14 -9.11 -0.41
CA LEU A 118 -4.64 -7.95 0.30
C LEU A 118 -5.56 -6.74 0.11
N ALA A 119 -6.19 -6.57 -1.05
CA ALA A 119 -7.14 -5.49 -1.29
C ALA A 119 -8.42 -5.65 -0.47
N VAL A 120 -8.91 -6.87 -0.28
CA VAL A 120 -10.03 -7.15 0.64
C VAL A 120 -9.61 -6.88 2.08
N GLY A 121 -8.45 -7.41 2.51
CA GLY A 121 -7.95 -7.17 3.87
C GLY A 121 -7.69 -5.69 4.18
N TYR A 122 -7.28 -4.90 3.19
CA TYR A 122 -7.15 -3.45 3.31
C TYR A 122 -8.50 -2.77 3.57
N GLU A 123 -9.55 -3.13 2.82
CA GLU A 123 -10.89 -2.56 3.01
C GLU A 123 -11.42 -2.85 4.42
N ASP A 124 -11.30 -4.10 4.87
CA ASP A 124 -11.70 -4.49 6.23
C ASP A 124 -10.89 -3.72 7.29
N LEU A 125 -9.58 -3.57 7.06
CA LEU A 125 -8.69 -2.85 7.97
C LEU A 125 -9.06 -1.37 8.08
N ILE A 126 -9.29 -0.66 6.96
CA ILE A 126 -9.64 0.76 7.00
C ILE A 126 -10.98 1.00 7.69
N ASP A 127 -11.93 0.08 7.57
CA ASP A 127 -13.22 0.15 8.26
C ASP A 127 -13.07 -0.03 9.78
N GLU A 128 -12.29 -1.03 10.21
CA GLU A 128 -12.02 -1.26 11.63
C GLU A 128 -11.18 -0.14 12.28
N VAL A 129 -10.23 0.41 11.53
CA VAL A 129 -9.39 1.53 11.99
C VAL A 129 -10.21 2.82 12.07
N SER A 130 -11.00 3.14 11.04
CA SER A 130 -11.86 4.33 11.02
C SER A 130 -12.94 4.32 12.10
N SER A 131 -13.36 3.12 12.54
CA SER A 131 -14.31 2.93 13.63
C SER A 131 -13.66 2.74 15.00
N GLY A 132 -12.33 2.81 15.12
CA GLY A 132 -11.60 2.69 16.38
C GLY A 132 -11.62 1.28 17.00
N ARG A 133 -12.02 0.26 16.23
CA ARG A 133 -12.00 -1.16 16.63
C ARG A 133 -10.61 -1.80 16.51
N ARG A 134 -9.77 -1.24 15.64
CA ARG A 134 -8.38 -1.67 15.42
C ARG A 134 -7.42 -0.51 15.68
N ARG A 135 -6.31 -0.80 16.37
CA ARG A 135 -5.17 0.12 16.48
C ARG A 135 -4.04 -0.34 15.58
N LEU A 136 -3.38 0.61 14.93
CA LEU A 136 -2.19 0.37 14.14
C LEU A 136 -0.93 0.46 15.03
N PRO A 137 0.16 -0.26 14.70
CA PRO A 137 1.46 -0.02 15.31
C PRO A 137 1.92 1.42 15.05
N CYS A 138 2.69 1.98 15.99
CA CYS A 138 3.43 3.21 15.71
C CYS A 138 4.51 2.89 14.68
N ALA A 139 4.67 3.76 13.66
CA ALA A 139 5.85 3.70 12.81
C ALA A 139 7.10 3.78 13.70
N SER A 140 7.97 2.78 13.60
CA SER A 140 9.27 2.78 14.27
C SER A 140 10.28 3.60 13.47
#